data_AF-A0A422MNW8-F1
#
_entry.id   AF-A0A422MNW8-F1
#
_cell.length_a   1.000
_cell.length_b   1.000
_cell.length_c   1.000
_cell.angle_alpha   90.00
_cell.angle_beta   90.00
_cell.angle_gamma   90.00
#
_symmetry.space_group_name_H-M   'P 1'
#
loop_
_entity.id
_entity.type
_entity.pdbx_description
1 polymer ?
#
loop_
_entity_poly.entity_id
_entity_poly.type
_entity_poly.pdbx_seq_one_letter_code
_entity_poly.pdbx_strand_id
1 'polypeptide(L)'
;MGSHAINQQSSRSHCVFTIYVTRLDADSPETPIKAEFSVVDLAGSEKLAMLSGNPSPLLVRESIDINTSLLALARVITALATSAKRKVKNGESADRSHIPYRESKLTMLLKHALGGNSLTTMIACISPSDRDVDETLLTLMYAGRARNITNIPHVNENPKSALIRQLRAEVASMKKELAYYRGLASSDQRFMWKGC
;
A
#
# COMPACT_ATOMS: atom_id res chain seq x y z
N MET A 1 -33.70 2.64 21.82
CA MET A 1 -32.25 2.37 22.04
C MET A 1 -31.98 0.96 21.57
N GLY A 2 -31.60 0.79 20.30
CA GLY A 2 -31.36 -0.52 19.69
C GLY A 2 -29.86 -0.82 19.72
N SER A 3 -29.45 -1.77 20.54
CA SER A 3 -28.06 -1.92 20.90
C SER A 3 -27.62 -3.40 20.87
N HIS A 4 -26.64 -3.67 19.99
CA HIS A 4 -25.52 -4.61 20.17
C HIS A 4 -25.61 -6.09 19.76
N ALA A 5 -26.76 -6.72 19.44
CA ALA A 5 -26.72 -8.14 19.09
C ALA A 5 -26.15 -8.44 17.68
N ILE A 6 -26.41 -7.57 16.70
CA ILE A 6 -25.97 -7.75 15.29
C ILE A 6 -24.51 -7.27 15.08
N ASN A 7 -24.02 -6.32 15.90
CA ASN A 7 -22.67 -5.76 15.77
C ASN A 7 -21.57 -6.56 16.48
N GLN A 8 -21.90 -7.61 17.25
CA GLN A 8 -20.89 -8.44 17.88
C GLN A 8 -20.06 -9.24 16.86
N GLN A 9 -20.68 -9.70 15.78
CA GLN A 9 -19.96 -10.46 14.75
C GLN A 9 -19.14 -9.55 13.81
N SER A 10 -19.58 -8.31 13.55
CA SER A 10 -18.82 -7.33 12.75
C SER A 10 -17.60 -6.78 13.50
N SER A 11 -17.70 -6.57 14.82
CA SER A 11 -16.56 -6.15 15.66
C SER A 11 -15.39 -7.16 15.70
N ARG A 12 -15.61 -8.36 15.20
CA ARG A 12 -14.77 -9.54 15.40
C ARG A 12 -14.20 -10.16 14.11
N SER A 13 -14.33 -9.46 12.98
CA SER A 13 -13.75 -9.91 11.72
C SER A 13 -13.07 -8.76 11.00
N HIS A 14 -12.07 -9.10 10.18
CA HIS A 14 -11.43 -8.14 9.29
C HIS A 14 -12.09 -8.23 7.92
N CYS A 15 -12.45 -7.09 7.34
CA CYS A 15 -12.95 -7.02 5.97
C CYS A 15 -11.86 -6.44 5.06
N VAL A 16 -11.59 -7.12 3.95
CA VAL A 16 -10.67 -6.63 2.91
C VAL A 16 -11.45 -6.53 1.61
N PHE A 17 -11.61 -5.31 1.12
CA PHE A 17 -12.25 -5.03 -0.15
C PHE A 17 -11.22 -4.50 -1.14
N THR A 18 -11.04 -5.21 -2.25
CA THR A 18 -10.00 -4.90 -3.24
C THR A 18 -10.60 -4.68 -4.62
N ILE A 19 -10.25 -3.55 -5.23
CA ILE A 19 -10.53 -3.22 -6.63
C ILE A 19 -9.23 -3.37 -7.42
N TYR A 20 -9.27 -4.17 -8.49
CA TYR A 20 -8.20 -4.29 -9.45
C TYR A 20 -8.49 -3.41 -10.66
N VAL A 21 -7.60 -2.47 -10.96
CA VAL A 21 -7.70 -1.58 -12.12
C VAL A 21 -6.64 -1.97 -13.12
N THR A 22 -7.03 -2.20 -14.37
CA THR A 22 -6.10 -2.41 -15.48
C THR A 22 -6.30 -1.32 -16.51
N ARG A 23 -5.25 -0.54 -16.77
CA ARG A 23 -5.20 0.43 -17.86
C ARG A 23 -4.51 -0.20 -19.06
N LEU A 24 -5.18 -0.15 -20.20
CA LEU A 24 -4.61 -0.44 -21.51
C LEU A 24 -4.40 0.88 -22.25
N ASP A 25 -3.19 1.11 -22.75
CA ASP A 25 -2.92 2.28 -23.58
C ASP A 25 -3.21 1.94 -25.05
N ALA A 26 -3.85 2.86 -25.79
CA ALA A 26 -4.18 2.63 -27.19
C ALA A 26 -2.92 2.46 -28.05
N ASP A 27 -1.86 3.19 -27.71
CA ASP A 27 -0.57 3.11 -28.41
C ASP A 27 0.26 1.89 -27.98
N SER A 28 -0.10 1.25 -26.87
CA SER A 28 0.63 0.09 -26.32
C SER A 28 -0.31 -0.91 -25.62
N PRO A 29 -1.20 -1.57 -26.36
CA PRO A 29 -2.22 -2.47 -25.80
C PRO A 29 -1.62 -3.75 -25.18
N GLU A 30 -0.41 -4.14 -25.59
CA GLU A 30 0.30 -5.32 -25.04
C GLU A 30 1.00 -5.04 -23.69
N THR A 31 0.98 -3.80 -23.23
CA THR A 31 1.66 -3.37 -21.99
C THR A 31 0.67 -2.82 -20.97
N PRO A 32 -0.20 -3.65 -20.38
CA PRO A 32 -1.17 -3.19 -19.39
C PRO A 32 -0.47 -2.71 -18.12
N ILE A 33 -0.89 -1.56 -17.61
CA ILE A 33 -0.53 -1.08 -16.28
C ILE A 33 -1.61 -1.55 -15.31
N LYS A 34 -1.19 -2.19 -14.21
CA LYS A 34 -2.11 -2.71 -13.19
C LYS A 34 -2.01 -1.89 -11.91
N ALA A 35 -3.14 -1.69 -11.25
CA ALA A 35 -3.20 -1.08 -9.93
C ALA A 35 -4.14 -1.90 -9.05
N GLU A 36 -3.81 -1.94 -7.76
CA GLU A 36 -4.63 -2.54 -6.72
C GLU A 36 -5.03 -1.42 -5.76
N PHE A 37 -6.33 -1.26 -5.53
CA PHE A 37 -6.87 -0.38 -4.52
C PHE A 37 -7.59 -1.22 -3.47
N SER A 38 -7.05 -1.25 -2.26
CA SER A 38 -7.55 -2.08 -1.17
C SER A 38 -7.99 -1.20 0.00
N VAL A 39 -9.23 -1.42 0.44
CA VAL A 39 -9.81 -0.85 1.67
C VAL A 39 -9.89 -1.97 2.70
N VAL A 40 -9.34 -1.73 3.87
CA VAL A 40 -9.23 -2.72 4.94
C VAL A 40 -9.92 -2.18 6.17
N ASP A 41 -10.98 -2.86 6.59
CA ASP A 41 -11.67 -2.60 7.86
C ASP A 41 -11.19 -3.65 8.87
N LEU A 42 -10.58 -3.19 9.95
CA LEU A 42 -9.98 -4.06 10.95
C LEU A 42 -10.98 -4.32 12.08
N ALA A 43 -10.94 -5.53 12.63
CA ALA A 43 -11.67 -5.88 13.84
C ALA A 43 -11.32 -4.92 15.00
N GLY A 44 -12.20 -4.86 15.99
CA GLY A 44 -12.00 -4.07 17.20
C GLY A 44 -10.69 -4.40 17.90
N SER A 45 -9.97 -3.37 18.34
CA SER A 45 -8.69 -3.49 19.04
C SER A 45 -8.82 -3.66 20.56
N GLU A 46 -10.04 -3.62 21.07
CA GLU A 46 -10.33 -3.71 22.51
C GLU A 46 -9.97 -5.07 23.11
N LYS A 47 -9.53 -5.03 24.38
CA LYS A 47 -9.11 -6.23 25.11
C LYS A 47 -10.29 -7.10 25.57
N LEU A 48 -10.02 -8.41 25.63
CA LEU A 48 -10.91 -9.46 26.13
C LEU A 48 -11.52 -9.19 27.53
N ALA A 49 -10.87 -8.35 28.34
CA ALA A 49 -11.33 -8.01 29.69
C ALA A 49 -12.73 -7.36 29.72
N MET A 50 -13.26 -6.92 28.57
CA MET A 50 -14.63 -6.43 28.43
C MET A 50 -15.69 -7.54 28.29
N LEU A 51 -15.31 -8.82 28.22
CA LEU A 51 -16.27 -9.93 28.25
C LEU A 51 -16.73 -10.18 29.69
N SER A 52 -17.77 -9.45 30.11
CA SER A 52 -18.47 -9.68 31.36
C SER A 52 -19.11 -11.07 31.40
N GLY A 53 -18.79 -11.87 32.42
CA GLY A 53 -19.43 -13.16 32.73
C GLY A 53 -18.88 -14.35 31.95
N ASN A 54 -18.72 -15.50 32.63
CA ASN A 54 -18.18 -16.79 32.13
C ASN A 54 -18.43 -17.02 30.63
N PRO A 55 -17.47 -16.63 29.75
CA PRO A 55 -17.68 -16.69 28.31
C PRO A 55 -17.62 -18.14 27.83
N SER A 56 -18.42 -18.46 26.81
CA SER A 56 -18.38 -19.80 26.23
C SER A 56 -16.99 -20.10 25.61
N PRO A 57 -16.53 -21.36 25.60
CA PRO A 57 -15.23 -21.71 25.03
C PRO A 57 -15.04 -21.28 23.56
N LEU A 58 -16.13 -21.26 22.78
CA LEU A 58 -16.12 -20.79 21.39
C LEU A 58 -15.85 -19.28 21.31
N LEU A 59 -16.48 -18.47 22.17
CA LEU A 59 -16.27 -17.01 22.21
C LEU A 59 -14.85 -16.66 22.67
N VAL A 60 -14.29 -17.42 23.61
CA VAL A 60 -12.91 -17.26 24.06
C VAL A 60 -11.94 -17.53 22.90
N ARG A 61 -12.13 -18.64 22.18
CA ARG A 61 -11.27 -19.02 21.04
C ARG A 61 -11.33 -17.98 19.91
N GLU A 62 -12.52 -17.53 19.53
CA GLU A 62 -12.69 -16.49 18.52
C GLU A 62 -11.95 -15.20 18.91
N SER A 63 -12.09 -14.78 20.16
CA SER A 63 -11.44 -13.57 20.65
C SER A 63 -9.91 -13.70 20.71
N ILE A 64 -9.39 -14.90 20.96
CA ILE A 64 -7.94 -15.19 20.85
C ILE A 64 -7.48 -15.05 19.40
N ASP A 65 -8.22 -15.60 18.44
CA ASP A 65 -7.84 -15.58 17.02
C ASP A 65 -7.82 -14.14 16.45
N ILE A 66 -8.79 -13.30 16.82
CA ILE A 66 -8.84 -11.88 16.42
C ILE A 66 -7.65 -11.12 16.97
N ASN A 67 -7.42 -11.22 18.28
CA ASN A 67 -6.31 -10.56 18.94
C ASN A 67 -4.96 -11.06 18.42
N THR A 68 -4.87 -12.32 17.98
CA THR A 68 -3.67 -12.86 17.35
C THR A 68 -3.32 -12.12 16.06
N SER A 69 -4.31 -11.86 15.19
CA SER A 69 -4.08 -11.13 13.94
C SER A 69 -3.71 -9.66 14.15
N LEU A 70 -4.34 -8.96 15.09
CA LEU A 70 -4.01 -7.57 15.44
C LEU A 70 -2.66 -7.46 16.16
N LEU A 71 -2.33 -8.42 17.02
CA LEU A 71 -1.01 -8.50 17.67
C LEU A 71 0.10 -8.74 16.64
N ALA A 72 -0.10 -9.65 15.70
CA ALA A 72 0.83 -9.88 14.58
C ALA A 72 1.03 -8.58 13.77
N LEU A 73 -0.06 -7.86 13.48
CA LEU A 73 0.00 -6.57 12.80
C LEU A 73 0.81 -5.54 13.59
N ALA A 74 0.60 -5.45 14.91
CA ALA A 74 1.36 -4.58 15.80
C ALA A 74 2.86 -4.90 15.81
N ARG A 75 3.21 -6.18 15.78
CA ARG A 75 4.61 -6.66 15.72
C ARG A 75 5.25 -6.29 14.39
N VAL A 76 4.54 -6.49 13.27
CA VAL A 76 5.00 -6.07 11.93
C VAL A 76 5.26 -4.56 11.89
N ILE A 77 4.31 -3.74 12.34
CA ILE A 77 4.45 -2.28 12.36
C ILE A 77 5.66 -1.85 13.21
N THR A 78 5.81 -2.44 14.39
CA THR A 78 6.91 -2.10 15.30
C THR A 78 8.27 -2.49 14.69
N ALA A 79 8.35 -3.66 14.06
CA ALA A 79 9.57 -4.11 13.38
C ALA A 79 9.95 -3.18 12.21
N LEU A 80 8.97 -2.77 11.40
CA LEU A 80 9.18 -1.86 10.27
C LEU A 80 9.59 -0.46 10.72
N ALA A 81 8.87 0.12 11.69
CA ALA A 81 9.16 1.44 12.24
C ALA A 81 10.57 1.52 12.86
N THR A 82 11.02 0.45 13.52
CA THR A 82 12.37 0.37 14.11
C THR A 82 13.44 0.24 13.04
N SER A 83 13.18 -0.57 12.01
CA SER A 83 14.11 -0.78 10.90
C SER A 83 14.33 0.51 10.10
N ALA A 84 13.28 1.29 9.87
CA ALA A 84 13.36 2.59 9.21
C ALA A 84 14.27 3.57 9.99
N LYS A 85 14.15 3.62 11.32
CA LYS A 85 14.99 4.48 12.18
C LYS A 85 16.47 4.10 12.15
N ARG A 86 16.82 2.81 12.07
CA ARG A 86 18.22 2.37 11.97
C ARG A 86 18.87 2.80 10.65
N LYS A 87 18.12 2.73 9.54
CA LYS A 87 18.60 3.15 8.22
C LYS A 87 18.98 4.64 8.18
N VAL A 88 18.26 5.48 8.92
CA VAL A 88 18.54 6.93 9.02
C VAL A 88 19.77 7.22 9.87
N LYS A 89 20.02 6.45 10.94
CA LYS A 89 21.07 6.78 11.92
C LYS A 89 22.47 6.29 11.53
N ASN A 90 22.59 5.12 10.89
CA ASN A 90 23.89 4.46 10.77
C ASN A 90 24.46 4.41 9.35
N GLY A 91 23.72 4.78 8.30
CA GLY A 91 24.20 4.70 6.91
C GLY A 91 24.53 3.29 6.39
N GLU A 92 24.51 2.28 7.27
CA GLU A 92 24.74 0.88 6.97
C GLU A 92 23.57 0.29 6.18
N SER A 93 23.91 -0.58 5.23
CA SER A 93 22.95 -1.44 4.53
C SER A 93 22.18 -2.23 5.58
N ALA A 94 20.94 -1.81 5.84
CA ALA A 94 20.05 -2.40 6.82
C ALA A 94 20.13 -3.92 6.72
N ASP A 95 20.70 -4.57 7.74
CA ASP A 95 20.45 -5.99 7.92
C ASP A 95 18.92 -6.14 7.88
N ARG A 96 18.44 -6.99 6.98
CA ARG A 96 17.01 -7.15 6.68
C ARG A 96 16.38 -7.81 7.89
N SER A 97 16.13 -7.00 8.92
CA SER A 97 15.48 -7.43 10.15
C SER A 97 14.21 -8.16 9.74
N HIS A 98 14.15 -9.44 10.10
CA HIS A 98 13.05 -10.30 9.69
C HIS A 98 11.72 -9.70 10.15
N ILE A 99 10.87 -9.32 9.19
CA ILE A 99 9.54 -8.78 9.46
C ILE A 99 8.54 -9.95 9.52
N PRO A 100 7.82 -10.16 10.63
CA PRO A 100 7.05 -11.37 10.89
C PRO A 100 5.67 -11.39 10.19
N TYR A 101 5.61 -11.13 8.88
CA TYR A 101 4.32 -11.12 8.15
C TYR A 101 3.59 -12.46 8.19
N ARG A 102 4.30 -13.57 8.40
CA ARG A 102 3.74 -14.94 8.39
C ARG A 102 2.98 -15.31 9.66
N GLU A 103 3.01 -14.47 10.68
CA GLU A 103 2.33 -14.75 11.96
C GLU A 103 0.81 -14.65 11.88
N SER A 104 0.25 -14.02 10.84
CA SER A 104 -1.19 -14.03 10.59
C SER A 104 -1.52 -13.93 9.11
N LYS A 105 -2.69 -14.46 8.70
CA LYS A 105 -3.18 -14.31 7.32
C LYS A 105 -3.37 -12.84 6.94
N LEU A 106 -3.81 -12.01 7.89
CA LEU A 106 -3.98 -10.57 7.71
C LEU A 106 -2.65 -9.91 7.31
N THR A 107 -1.59 -10.13 8.10
CA THR A 107 -0.27 -9.56 7.81
C THR A 107 0.37 -10.12 6.53
N MET A 108 0.02 -11.34 6.13
CA MET A 108 0.43 -11.89 4.83
C MET A 108 -0.25 -11.16 3.66
N LEU A 109 -1.55 -10.89 3.77
CA LEU A 109 -2.31 -10.14 2.77
C LEU A 109 -1.82 -8.68 2.67
N LEU A 110 -1.60 -8.04 3.82
CA LEU A 110 -1.17 -6.64 3.91
C LEU A 110 0.33 -6.42 3.72
N LYS A 111 1.09 -7.46 3.38
CA LYS A 111 2.55 -7.36 3.20
C LYS A 111 2.94 -6.29 2.18
N HIS A 112 2.18 -6.13 1.11
CA HIS A 112 2.45 -5.12 0.08
C HIS A 112 2.19 -3.69 0.59
N ALA A 113 1.22 -3.52 1.49
CA ALA A 113 0.83 -2.25 2.09
C ALA A 113 1.78 -1.78 3.21
N LEU A 114 2.45 -2.70 3.90
CA LEU A 114 3.31 -2.37 5.04
C LEU A 114 4.77 -2.58 4.69
N GLY A 115 5.47 -1.52 4.27
CA GLY A 115 6.89 -1.57 3.86
C GLY A 115 7.13 -2.10 2.45
N GLY A 116 6.08 -2.22 1.63
CA GLY A 116 6.13 -2.77 0.28
C GLY A 116 5.83 -1.74 -0.82
N ASN A 117 5.36 -2.24 -1.96
CA ASN A 117 4.89 -1.43 -3.08
C ASN A 117 3.42 -1.07 -2.90
N SER A 118 3.15 0.02 -2.18
CA SER A 118 1.79 0.54 -2.00
C SER A 118 1.83 1.98 -1.52
N LEU A 119 0.83 2.76 -1.92
CA LEU A 119 0.50 4.03 -1.26
C LEU A 119 -0.49 3.70 -0.13
N THR A 120 -0.01 3.75 1.11
CA THR A 120 -0.77 3.25 2.26
C THR A 120 -1.10 4.38 3.22
N THR A 121 -2.39 4.49 3.54
CA THR A 121 -2.92 5.43 4.53
C THR A 121 -3.58 4.63 5.64
N MET A 122 -3.24 4.95 6.88
CA MET A 122 -3.89 4.39 8.07
C MET A 122 -4.83 5.43 8.66
N ILE A 123 -6.08 5.04 8.90
CA ILE A 123 -7.08 5.87 9.60
C ILE A 123 -7.22 5.30 11.00
N ALA A 124 -6.89 6.10 12.01
CA ALA A 124 -7.04 5.74 13.41
C ALA A 124 -8.39 6.24 13.92
N CYS A 125 -9.33 5.32 14.15
CA CYS A 125 -10.63 5.64 14.72
C CYS A 125 -10.53 5.65 16.25
N ILE A 126 -10.88 6.76 16.88
CA ILE A 126 -10.80 6.95 18.34
C ILE A 126 -12.12 7.47 18.89
N SER A 127 -12.38 7.21 20.18
CA SER A 127 -13.53 7.72 20.90
C SER A 127 -13.11 8.95 21.72
N PRO A 128 -13.89 10.05 21.72
CA PRO A 128 -13.61 11.21 22.56
C PRO A 128 -14.07 11.03 24.03
N SER A 129 -14.60 9.86 24.38
CA SER A 129 -15.15 9.59 25.72
C SER A 129 -14.05 9.33 26.75
N ASP A 130 -14.22 9.89 27.96
CA ASP A 130 -13.33 9.65 29.10
C ASP A 130 -13.23 8.16 29.49
N ARG A 131 -14.25 7.36 29.16
CA ARG A 131 -14.27 5.92 29.43
C ARG A 131 -13.30 5.13 28.54
N ASP A 132 -12.95 5.69 27.40
CA ASP A 132 -12.16 5.02 26.36
C ASP A 132 -10.75 5.60 26.23
N VAL A 133 -10.30 6.38 27.23
CA VAL A 133 -9.00 7.09 27.20
C VAL A 133 -7.83 6.13 27.02
N ASP A 134 -7.85 5.00 27.73
CA ASP A 134 -6.78 4.00 27.65
C ASP A 134 -6.68 3.39 26.25
N GLU A 135 -7.80 2.98 25.66
CA GLU A 135 -7.83 2.41 24.31
C GLU A 135 -7.51 3.47 23.24
N THR A 136 -7.97 4.71 23.43
CA THR A 136 -7.64 5.84 22.56
C THR A 136 -6.14 6.12 22.55
N LEU A 137 -5.49 6.11 23.73
CA LEU A 137 -4.05 6.28 23.84
C LEU A 137 -3.31 5.14 23.13
N LEU A 138 -3.75 3.89 23.27
CA LEU A 138 -3.15 2.75 22.59
C LEU A 138 -3.25 2.88 21.07
N THR A 139 -4.42 3.25 20.54
CA THR A 139 -4.63 3.48 19.10
C THR A 139 -3.76 4.62 18.57
N LEU A 140 -3.63 5.73 19.30
CA LEU A 140 -2.77 6.84 18.91
C LEU A 140 -1.29 6.45 18.92
N MET A 141 -0.82 5.72 19.93
CA MET A 141 0.54 5.20 19.98
C MET A 141 0.82 4.25 18.81
N TYR A 142 -0.15 3.42 18.47
CA TYR A 142 -0.08 2.51 17.34
C TYR A 142 0.04 3.25 16.01
N ALA A 143 -0.84 4.23 15.75
CA ALA A 143 -0.79 5.08 14.57
C ALA A 143 0.52 5.88 14.49
N GLY A 144 1.01 6.38 15.63
CA GLY A 144 2.29 7.07 15.73
C GLY A 144 3.49 6.20 15.34
N ARG A 145 3.45 4.88 15.62
CA ARG A 145 4.46 3.92 15.13
C ARG A 145 4.32 3.69 13.63
N ALA A 146 3.09 3.45 13.16
CA ALA A 146 2.79 3.20 11.75
C ALA A 146 3.26 4.34 10.83
N ARG A 147 3.16 5.59 11.30
CA ARG A 147 3.68 6.78 10.60
C ARG A 147 5.16 6.68 10.22
N ASN A 148 5.97 5.92 10.96
CA ASN A 148 7.41 5.77 10.70
C ASN A 148 7.73 4.67 9.67
N ILE A 149 6.73 3.98 9.14
CA ILE A 149 6.92 2.97 8.10
C ILE A 149 7.12 3.69 6.76
N THR A 150 8.12 3.26 6.00
CA THR A 150 8.39 3.78 4.67
C THR A 150 8.08 2.72 3.62
N ASN A 151 7.11 3.01 2.76
CA ASN A 151 6.83 2.20 1.57
C ASN A 151 7.69 2.66 0.38
N ILE A 152 7.85 1.78 -0.60
CA ILE A 152 8.60 2.05 -1.83
C ILE A 152 7.66 1.82 -3.02
N PRO A 153 6.71 2.75 -3.26
CA PRO A 153 5.75 2.61 -4.34
C PRO A 153 6.43 2.72 -5.70
N HIS A 154 6.08 1.83 -6.63
CA HIS A 154 6.50 1.84 -8.03
C HIS A 154 5.35 1.39 -8.93
N VAL A 155 5.39 1.81 -10.20
CA VAL A 155 4.37 1.46 -11.19
C VAL A 155 4.40 -0.05 -11.45
N ASN A 156 3.25 -0.72 -11.35
CA ASN A 156 3.17 -2.15 -11.66
C ASN A 156 3.08 -2.35 -13.19
N GLU A 157 4.21 -2.19 -13.85
CA GLU A 157 4.41 -2.57 -15.25
C GLU A 157 5.44 -3.70 -15.35
N ASN A 158 5.30 -4.56 -16.35
CA ASN A 158 6.31 -5.60 -16.61
C ASN A 158 7.61 -4.91 -17.10
N PRO A 159 8.81 -5.31 -16.64
CA PRO A 159 10.07 -4.73 -17.09
C PRO A 159 10.22 -4.73 -18.63
N LYS A 160 9.75 -5.78 -19.31
CA LYS A 160 9.74 -5.85 -20.77
C LYS A 160 8.82 -4.80 -21.38
N SER A 161 7.65 -4.62 -20.78
CA SER A 161 6.67 -3.60 -21.18
C SER A 161 7.20 -2.19 -20.97
N ALA A 162 7.87 -1.93 -19.84
CA ALA A 162 8.55 -0.67 -19.56
C ALA A 162 9.63 -0.36 -20.60
N LEU A 163 10.46 -1.36 -20.94
CA LEU A 163 11.47 -1.24 -21.98
C LEU A 163 10.87 -0.98 -23.36
N ILE A 164 9.82 -1.71 -23.75
CA ILE A 164 9.11 -1.49 -25.02
C ILE A 164 8.55 -0.07 -25.09
N ARG A 165 7.94 0.42 -24.01
CA ARG A 165 7.41 1.79 -23.91
C ARG A 165 8.53 2.84 -24.07
N GLN A 166 9.66 2.64 -23.40
CA GLN A 166 10.82 3.52 -23.51
C GLN A 166 11.38 3.53 -24.94
N LEU A 167 11.62 2.37 -25.53
CA LEU A 167 12.12 2.25 -26.91
C LEU A 167 11.17 2.89 -27.92
N ARG A 168 9.85 2.70 -27.77
CA ARG A 168 8.85 3.35 -28.63
C ARG A 168 8.89 4.87 -28.51
N ALA A 169 9.04 5.41 -27.30
CA ALA A 169 9.16 6.84 -27.07
C ALA A 169 10.45 7.43 -27.69
N GLU A 170 11.58 6.73 -27.54
CA GLU A 170 12.86 7.10 -28.17
C GLU A 170 12.75 7.11 -29.71
N VAL A 171 12.18 6.05 -30.30
CA VAL A 171 11.94 5.95 -31.75
C VAL A 171 11.02 7.09 -32.24
N ALA A 172 9.96 7.41 -31.51
CA ALA A 172 9.06 8.51 -31.87
C ALA A 172 9.77 9.88 -31.84
N SER A 173 10.60 10.12 -30.81
CA SER A 173 11.39 11.34 -30.68
C SER A 173 12.38 11.48 -31.83
N MET A 174 13.16 10.44 -32.12
CA MET A 174 14.13 10.45 -33.22
C MET A 174 13.46 10.65 -34.58
N LYS A 175 12.30 10.02 -34.82
CA LYS A 175 11.53 10.23 -36.07
C LYS A 175 11.06 11.67 -36.22
N LYS A 176 10.63 12.31 -35.12
CA LYS A 176 10.21 13.72 -35.13
C LYS A 176 11.37 14.67 -35.45
N GLU A 177 12.53 14.41 -34.87
CA GLU A 177 13.75 15.18 -35.13
C GLU A 177 14.23 15.02 -36.58
N LEU A 178 14.23 13.79 -37.11
CA LEU A 178 14.54 13.54 -38.52
C LEU A 178 13.54 14.23 -39.46
N ALA A 179 12.25 14.25 -39.12
CA ALA A 179 11.24 14.96 -39.91
C ALA A 179 11.50 16.47 -39.92
N TYR A 180 11.90 17.04 -38.78
CA TYR A 180 12.28 18.45 -38.66
C TYR A 180 13.46 18.80 -39.57
N TYR A 181 14.56 18.04 -39.51
CA TYR A 181 15.73 18.29 -40.36
C TYR A 181 15.46 18.05 -41.85
N ARG A 182 14.64 17.05 -42.20
CA ARG A 182 14.20 16.84 -43.59
C ARG A 182 13.36 18.02 -44.11
N GLY A 183 12.53 18.62 -43.26
CA GLY A 183 11.77 19.83 -43.59
C GLY A 183 12.66 21.04 -43.85
N LEU A 184 13.74 21.21 -43.07
CA LEU A 184 14.73 22.27 -43.28
C LEU A 184 15.49 22.08 -44.60
N ALA A 185 16.02 20.88 -44.85
CA ALA A 185 16.80 20.58 -46.06
C ALA A 185 15.98 20.76 -47.36
N SER A 186 14.68 20.46 -47.32
CA SER A 186 13.77 20.65 -48.45
C SER A 186 13.34 22.11 -48.65
N SER A 187 13.45 22.94 -47.62
CA SER A 187 13.20 24.39 -47.69
C SER A 187 14.38 25.14 -48.31
N ASP A 188 15.62 24.71 -48.01
CA ASP A 188 16.85 25.28 -48.55
C ASP A 188 17.01 25.02 -50.06
N GLN A 189 16.66 23.83 -50.54
CA GLN A 189 16.72 23.52 -51.99
C GLN A 189 15.76 24.38 -52.84
N ARG A 190 14.69 24.91 -52.26
CA ARG A 190 13.69 25.73 -52.97
C ARG A 190 14.17 27.15 -53.25
N PHE A 191 15.14 27.66 -52.49
CA PHE A 191 15.77 28.97 -52.73
C PHE A 191 16.93 28.91 -53.72
N MET A 192 17.57 27.75 -53.88
CA MET A 192 18.77 27.60 -54.71
C MET A 192 18.50 27.60 -56.23
N TRP A 193 17.23 27.46 -56.68
CA TRP A 193 16.86 27.39 -58.10
C TRP A 193 16.11 28.62 -58.65
N LYS A 194 15.89 29.67 -57.85
CA LYS A 194 15.19 30.90 -58.29
C LYS A 194 16.11 32.06 -58.69
N GLY A 195 17.41 31.82 -58.80
CA GLY A 195 18.44 32.85 -59.03
C GLY A 195 19.16 32.81 -60.38
N CYS A 196 18.64 32.10 -61.39
CA CYS A 196 19.11 32.20 -62.78
C CYS A 196 18.12 32.98 -63.64
#